data_AF-B4UWW7-F1
#
_entry.id   AF-B4UWW7-F1
#
_cell.length_a   1.000
_cell.length_b   1.000
_cell.length_c   1.000
_cell.angle_alpha   90.00
_cell.angle_beta   90.00
_cell.angle_gamma   90.00
#
_symmetry.space_group_name_H-M   'P 1'
#
loop_
_entity.id
_entity.type
_entity.pdbx_description
1 polymer ?
#
loop_
_entity_poly.entity_id
_entity_poly.type
_entity_poly.pdbx_seq_one_letter_code
_entity_poly.pdbx_strand_id
1 'polypeptide(L)'
;ALSAASTPIQVVNLLNALYTLFDAIISNYDVYKVETIGDAYMLVSGLPLRNGNRHAGMIASAAWHLLEEVTTFVVPHKQDVKLKLRIGIHSGSCVAGVVGLTMPRYCLF
;
A
#
# COMPACT_ATOMS: atom_id res chain seq x y z
N ALA A 1 7.46 17.76 -1.30
CA ALA A 1 6.80 19.07 -1.52
C ALA A 1 5.54 19.23 -0.66
N LEU A 2 4.59 18.29 -0.71
CA LEU A 2 3.37 18.35 0.12
C LEU A 2 3.68 18.35 1.63
N SER A 3 4.60 17.48 2.06
CA SER A 3 5.07 17.39 3.45
C SER A 3 5.82 18.63 3.96
N ALA A 4 6.46 19.40 3.08
CA ALA A 4 7.19 20.61 3.45
C ALA A 4 6.27 21.82 3.67
N ALA A 5 5.05 21.77 3.15
CA ALA A 5 4.07 22.86 3.20
C ALA A 5 2.88 22.55 4.13
N SER A 6 3.03 21.57 5.02
CA SER A 6 2.02 21.11 5.96
C SER A 6 2.67 20.90 7.33
N THR A 7 1.91 21.09 8.41
CA THR A 7 2.43 20.84 9.76
C THR A 7 2.64 19.34 9.97
N PRO A 8 3.54 18.92 10.89
CA PRO A 8 3.78 17.50 11.14
C PRO A 8 2.49 16.71 11.43
N ILE A 9 1.58 17.29 12.22
CA ILE A 9 0.30 16.65 12.54
C ILE A 9 -0.63 16.52 11.33
N GLN A 10 -0.62 17.50 10.41
CA GLN A 10 -1.39 17.44 9.17
C GLN A 10 -0.87 16.34 8.23
N VAL A 11 0.45 16.15 8.17
CA VAL A 11 1.08 15.09 7.37
C VAL A 11 0.72 13.71 7.94
N VAL A 12 0.81 13.54 9.26
CA VAL A 12 0.43 12.28 9.92
C VAL A 12 -1.04 11.96 9.67
N ASN A 13 -1.94 12.93 9.86
CA ASN A 13 -3.37 12.73 9.62
C ASN A 13 -3.69 12.39 8.16
N LEU A 14 -3.00 13.01 7.21
CA LEU A 14 -3.12 12.70 5.79
C LEU A 14 -2.70 11.26 5.50
N LEU A 15 -1.49 10.88 5.92
CA LEU A 15 -0.97 9.53 5.69
C LEU A 15 -1.86 8.48 6.36
N ASN A 16 -2.34 8.75 7.58
CA ASN A 16 -3.22 7.84 8.30
C ASN A 16 -4.56 7.65 7.57
N ALA A 17 -5.18 8.74 7.10
CA ALA A 17 -6.44 8.66 6.33
C ALA A 17 -6.25 7.87 5.03
N LEU A 18 -5.16 8.12 4.31
CA LEU A 18 -4.83 7.43 3.07
C LEU A 18 -4.57 5.93 3.29
N TYR A 19 -3.76 5.58 4.29
CA TYR A 19 -3.49 4.18 4.60
C TYR A 19 -4.72 3.45 5.15
N THR A 20 -5.59 4.13 5.89
CA THR A 20 -6.87 3.54 6.34
C THR A 20 -7.75 3.19 5.14
N LEU A 21 -7.83 4.08 4.15
CA LEU A 21 -8.58 3.85 2.92
C LEU A 21 -7.96 2.69 2.11
N PHE A 22 -6.62 2.63 2.00
CA PHE A 22 -5.95 1.54 1.30
C PHE A 22 -6.20 0.20 2.00
N ASP A 23 -6.02 0.16 3.33
CA ASP A 23 -6.25 -1.03 4.15
C ASP A 23 -7.70 -1.53 4.02
N ALA A 24 -8.68 -0.62 3.95
CA ALA A 24 -10.08 -0.98 3.71
C ALA A 24 -10.29 -1.62 2.34
N ILE A 25 -9.69 -1.07 1.28
CA ILE A 25 -9.81 -1.61 -0.08
C ILE A 25 -9.16 -2.99 -0.17
N ILE A 26 -7.91 -3.12 0.29
CA ILE A 26 -7.15 -4.37 0.17
C ILE A 26 -7.74 -5.51 1.00
N SER A 27 -8.53 -5.20 2.04
CA SER A 27 -9.22 -6.21 2.84
C SER A 27 -10.21 -7.07 2.03
N ASN A 28 -10.66 -6.57 0.87
CA ASN A 28 -11.55 -7.29 -0.05
C ASN A 28 -10.82 -8.22 -1.03
N TYR A 29 -9.48 -8.22 -0.99
CA TYR A 29 -8.63 -8.95 -1.93
C TYR A 29 -7.73 -9.93 -1.19
N ASP A 30 -7.37 -11.01 -1.88
CA ASP A 30 -6.36 -11.96 -1.39
C ASP A 30 -4.96 -11.38 -1.63
N VAL A 31 -4.63 -10.35 -0.86
CA VAL A 31 -3.35 -9.64 -0.87
C VAL A 31 -2.88 -9.43 0.57
N TYR A 32 -1.56 -9.44 0.75
CA TYR A 32 -0.90 -9.21 2.01
C TYR A 32 -0.13 -7.90 1.95
N LYS A 33 -0.34 -7.05 2.96
CA LYS A 33 0.43 -5.82 3.14
C LYS A 33 1.81 -6.15 3.71
N VAL A 34 2.84 -5.89 2.90
CA VAL A 34 4.24 -5.97 3.32
C VAL A 34 4.61 -4.68 4.05
N GLU A 35 5.87 -4.54 4.45
CA GLU A 35 6.38 -3.32 5.06
C GLU A 35 6.21 -2.08 4.15
N THR A 36 5.99 -0.93 4.77
CA THR A 36 6.01 0.37 4.10
C THR A 36 7.44 0.91 4.08
N ILE A 37 7.89 1.35 2.90
CA ILE A 37 9.20 2.01 2.73
C ILE A 37 8.95 3.48 2.41
N GLY A 38 8.96 4.33 3.44
CA GLY A 38 8.67 5.76 3.28
C GLY A 38 7.22 6.00 2.84
N ASP A 39 7.04 6.51 1.62
CA ASP A 39 5.74 6.72 0.98
C ASP A 39 5.28 5.56 0.09
N ALA A 40 6.07 4.49 0.00
CA ALA A 40 5.72 3.29 -0.75
C ALA A 40 4.83 2.35 0.08
N TYR A 41 3.72 1.94 -0.53
CA TYR A 41 2.79 0.95 0.00
C TYR A 41 2.95 -0.37 -0.79
N MET A 42 3.57 -1.37 -0.16
CA MET A 42 3.91 -2.64 -0.82
C MET A 42 2.89 -3.73 -0.53
N LEU A 43 2.41 -4.38 -1.59
CA LEU A 43 1.45 -5.48 -1.55
C LEU A 43 2.02 -6.71 -2.25
N VAL A 44 1.67 -7.88 -1.75
CA VAL A 44 1.97 -9.16 -2.38
C VAL A 44 0.76 -10.08 -2.35
N SER A 45 0.65 -10.99 -3.31
CA SER A 45 -0.40 -12.02 -3.32
C SER A 45 0.24 -13.38 -3.57
N GLY A 46 -0.33 -14.44 -2.98
CA GLY A 46 0.27 -15.77 -2.96
C GLY A 46 1.36 -15.94 -1.89
N LEU A 47 1.51 -14.96 -1.00
CA LEU A 47 2.30 -15.02 0.22
C LEU A 47 1.50 -14.46 1.41
N PRO A 48 1.68 -14.99 2.63
CA PRO A 48 2.48 -16.18 2.96
C PRO A 48 1.83 -17.48 2.50
N LEU A 49 0.53 -17.46 2.19
CA LEU A 49 -0.23 -18.60 1.69
C LEU A 49 -0.33 -18.56 0.17
N ARG A 50 0.07 -19.66 -0.49
CA ARG A 50 -0.03 -19.79 -1.94
C ARG A 50 -1.48 -19.83 -2.39
N ASN A 51 -1.82 -19.06 -3.42
CA ASN A 51 -3.16 -19.00 -4.00
C ASN A 51 -3.22 -19.47 -5.47
N GLY A 52 -2.24 -20.28 -5.89
CA GLY A 52 -2.15 -20.81 -7.26
C GLY A 52 -1.88 -19.71 -8.28
N ASN A 53 -2.64 -19.68 -9.37
CA ASN A 53 -2.49 -18.68 -10.45
C ASN A 53 -3.32 -17.40 -10.21
N ARG A 54 -3.95 -17.26 -9.04
CA ARG A 54 -4.82 -16.11 -8.75
C ARG A 54 -4.06 -14.85 -8.35
N HIS A 55 -2.80 -14.98 -7.92
CA HIS A 55 -2.02 -13.85 -7.38
C HIS A 55 -1.97 -12.63 -8.31
N ALA A 56 -1.76 -12.85 -9.62
CA ALA A 56 -1.65 -11.77 -10.58
C ALA A 56 -2.98 -11.00 -10.74
N GLY A 57 -4.09 -11.73 -10.80
CA GLY A 57 -5.42 -11.14 -10.87
C GLY A 57 -5.78 -10.36 -9.61
N MET A 58 -5.47 -10.91 -8.43
CA MET A 58 -5.74 -10.24 -7.15
C MET A 58 -4.97 -8.93 -7.02
N ILE A 59 -3.68 -8.91 -7.38
CA ILE A 59 -2.87 -7.69 -7.35
C ILE A 59 -3.34 -6.68 -8.39
N ALA A 60 -3.67 -7.11 -9.61
CA ALA A 60 -4.15 -6.22 -10.66
C ALA A 60 -5.49 -5.56 -10.27
N SER A 61 -6.44 -6.32 -9.73
CA SER A 61 -7.73 -5.80 -9.28
C SER A 61 -7.60 -4.86 -8.08
N ALA A 62 -6.77 -5.23 -7.09
CA ALA A 62 -6.49 -4.35 -5.95
C ALA A 62 -5.84 -3.03 -6.41
N ALA A 63 -4.85 -3.10 -7.32
CA ALA A 63 -4.21 -1.93 -7.89
C ALA A 63 -5.19 -1.01 -8.64
N TRP A 64 -6.11 -1.59 -9.41
CA TRP A 64 -7.16 -0.85 -10.10
C TRP A 64 -8.08 -0.11 -9.11
N HIS A 65 -8.59 -0.81 -8.10
CA HIS A 65 -9.45 -0.20 -7.08
C HIS A 65 -8.75 0.91 -6.29
N LEU A 66 -7.46 0.71 -5.95
CA LEU A 66 -6.66 1.75 -5.30
C LEU A 66 -6.51 3.00 -6.18
N LEU A 67 -6.30 2.85 -7.48
CA LEU A 67 -6.21 3.98 -8.39
C LEU A 67 -7.52 4.75 -8.47
N GLU A 68 -8.65 4.05 -8.58
CA GLU A 68 -9.97 4.67 -8.63
C GLU A 68 -10.28 5.49 -7.37
N GLU A 69 -10.08 4.90 -6.18
CA GLU A 69 -10.38 5.55 -4.91
C GLU A 69 -9.40 6.69 -4.56
N VAL A 70 -8.16 6.66 -5.06
CA VAL A 70 -7.25 7.81 -4.90
C VAL A 70 -7.75 9.04 -5.65
N THR A 71 -8.48 8.88 -6.76
CA THR A 71 -8.99 10.04 -7.52
C THR A 71 -10.09 10.81 -6.79
N THR A 72 -10.82 10.14 -5.90
CA THR A 72 -11.89 10.72 -5.08
C THR A 72 -11.40 11.18 -3.72
N PHE A 73 -10.22 10.74 -3.29
CA PHE A 73 -9.62 11.13 -2.01
C PHE A 73 -9.26 12.62 -1.96
N VAL A 74 -9.79 13.32 -0.96
CA VAL A 74 -9.53 14.74 -0.71
C VAL A 74 -8.61 14.89 0.51
N VAL A 75 -7.53 15.65 0.34
CA VAL A 75 -6.59 15.96 1.44
C VAL A 75 -7.29 16.88 2.46
N PRO A 76 -7.45 16.46 3.73
CA PRO A 76 -8.27 17.22 4.70
C PRO A 76 -7.84 18.67 4.90
N HIS A 77 -6.55 18.96 4.79
CA HIS A 77 -5.97 20.29 5.01
C HIS A 77 -5.67 21.07 3.71
N LYS A 78 -5.88 20.46 2.53
CA LYS A 78 -5.63 21.06 1.20
C LYS A 78 -6.56 20.47 0.15
N GLN A 79 -7.80 20.95 0.12
CA GLN A 79 -8.86 20.41 -0.74
C GLN A 79 -8.54 20.52 -2.24
N ASP A 80 -7.73 21.50 -2.65
CA ASP A 80 -7.34 21.72 -4.06
C ASP A 80 -6.22 20.79 -4.54
N VAL A 81 -5.58 20.03 -3.64
CA VAL A 81 -4.48 19.14 -4.00
C VAL A 81 -5.00 17.74 -4.26
N LYS A 82 -4.91 17.30 -5.51
CA LYS A 82 -5.15 15.91 -5.90
C LYS A 82 -3.88 15.08 -5.71
N LEU A 83 -4.01 13.97 -4.99
CA LEU A 83 -2.93 12.99 -4.89
C LEU A 83 -2.78 12.23 -6.21
N LYS A 84 -1.53 11.91 -6.55
CA LYS A 84 -1.19 11.10 -7.71
C LYS A 84 -0.53 9.83 -7.22
N LEU A 85 -1.16 8.69 -7.53
CA LEU A 85 -0.61 7.38 -7.24
C LEU A 85 0.07 6.81 -8.49
N ARG A 86 1.26 6.24 -8.31
CA ARG A 86 1.95 5.47 -9.34
C ARG A 86 2.07 4.03 -8.86
N ILE A 87 1.62 3.08 -9.66
CA ILE A 87 1.68 1.64 -9.33
C ILE A 87 2.58 0.94 -10.33
N GLY A 88 3.49 0.10 -9.82
CA GLY A 88 4.24 -0.88 -10.59
C GLY A 88 3.85 -2.28 -10.13
N ILE A 89 3.72 -3.22 -11.08
CA ILE A 89 3.36 -4.62 -10.80
C ILE A 89 4.39 -5.52 -11.47
N HIS A 90 4.82 -6.55 -10.75
CA HIS A 90 5.70 -7.60 -11.25
C HIS A 90 5.25 -8.96 -10.73
N SER A 91 5.51 -10.02 -11.49
CA SER A 91 5.28 -11.40 -11.09
C SER A 91 6.56 -12.22 -11.28
N GLY A 92 6.89 -13.04 -10.29
CA GLY A 92 8.10 -13.86 -10.30
C GLY A 92 8.28 -14.62 -9.00
N SER A 93 9.34 -15.43 -8.96
CA SER A 93 9.81 -16.04 -7.71
C SER A 93 10.39 -14.96 -6.79
N CYS A 94 10.15 -15.08 -5.49
CA CYS A 94 10.75 -14.25 -4.45
C CYS A 94 11.04 -15.11 -3.22
N VAL A 95 11.85 -14.58 -2.29
CA VAL A 95 12.13 -15.21 -1.01
C VAL A 95 11.51 -14.36 0.09
N ALA A 96 10.81 -15.00 1.03
CA ALA A 96 10.20 -14.31 2.15
C ALA A 96 10.50 -15.02 3.47
N GLY A 97 10.69 -14.27 4.54
CA GLY A 97 11.02 -14.82 5.86
C GLY A 97 10.95 -13.77 6.97
N VAL A 98 11.05 -14.23 8.21
CA VAL A 98 11.11 -13.34 9.38
C VAL A 98 12.57 -12.98 9.67
N VAL A 99 12.87 -11.69 9.70
CA VAL A 99 14.22 -11.17 9.94
C VAL A 99 14.24 -10.38 11.26
N GLY A 100 15.31 -10.58 12.05
CA GLY A 100 15.54 -9.89 13.31
C GLY A 100 15.02 -10.67 14.53
N LEU A 101 15.81 -10.66 15.62
CA LEU A 101 15.46 -11.32 16.88
C LEU A 101 14.76 -10.38 17.88
N THR A 102 15.18 -9.12 17.91
CA THR A 102 14.62 -8.10 18.84
C THR A 102 13.37 -7.42 18.26
N MET A 103 13.30 -7.25 16.95
CA MET A 103 12.15 -6.65 16.24
C MET A 103 11.87 -7.46 14.97
N PRO A 104 11.19 -8.62 15.10
CA PRO A 104 10.96 -9.52 13.97
C PRO A 104 10.03 -8.89 12.94
N ARG A 105 10.43 -8.97 11.67
CA ARG A 105 9.70 -8.41 10.53
C ARG A 105 9.59 -9.42 9.40
N TYR A 106 8.42 -9.52 8.78
CA TYR A 106 8.26 -10.36 7.60
C TYR A 106 8.77 -9.61 6.36
N CYS A 107 9.96 -9.97 5.91
CA CYS A 107 10.65 -9.32 4.81
C CYS A 107 10.53 -10.14 3.52
N LEU A 108 10.42 -9.45 2.39
CA LEU A 108 10.50 -10.01 1.05
C LEU A 108 11.78 -9.54 0.35
N PHE A 109 12.47 -10.44 -0.34
CA PHE A 109 13.70 -10.22 -1.10
C PHE A 109 13.57 -10.76 -2.53
#